data_AF-A0AAW8CB08-F1
#
_entry.id   AF-A0AAW8CB08-F1
#
_cell.length_a   1.000
_cell.length_b   1.000
_cell.length_c   1.000
_cell.angle_alpha   90.00
_cell.angle_beta   90.00
_cell.angle_gamma   90.00
#
_symmetry.space_group_name_H-M   'P 1'
#
loop_
_entity.id
_entity.type
_entity.pdbx_description
1 polymer ?
#
loop_
_entity_poly.entity_id
_entity_poly.type
_entity_poly.pdbx_seq_one_letter_code
_entity_poly.pdbx_strand_id
1 'polypeptide(L)'
;MRTVWKQDFPDTIIDRALKDATTHPLYLKAKNGDVKSGYFLARDLVTQRAIQQLNQLVIDKKKTVIVPVHALETISINMIPLAISQVLSAHLGIPICTDIVQSTKVSRTSKDGWYRVANSPRFKGDFPAGYHAIILDDTQTQGGTLAALKGFIEYQGGEVIASYALTGKQYSKQLRLSTNTLKTLRENYGTLEEWFIEQKGYSFACLTEWEARFILNSRRTPDAVRNILFEKELKGRIERNPKLEELT
;
A
#
# COMPACT_ATOMS: atom_id res chain seq x y z
N MET A 1 -10.48 6.12 -3.25
CA MET A 1 -10.37 6.04 -4.72
C MET A 1 -8.88 6.09 -5.06
N ARG A 2 -8.42 5.44 -6.14
CA ARG A 2 -6.99 5.41 -6.53
C ARG A 2 -6.75 6.38 -7.68
N THR A 3 -5.52 6.87 -7.79
CA THR A 3 -5.09 7.81 -8.83
C THR A 3 -4.05 7.17 -9.75
N VAL A 4 -3.90 7.71 -10.96
CA VAL A 4 -2.91 7.25 -11.94
C VAL A 4 -1.49 7.52 -11.43
N TRP A 5 -0.55 6.64 -11.80
CA TRP A 5 0.87 6.81 -11.49
C TRP A 5 1.53 7.76 -12.48
N LYS A 6 2.30 8.72 -11.98
CA LYS A 6 3.24 9.45 -12.83
C LYS A 6 4.33 8.49 -13.30
N GLN A 7 4.76 8.59 -14.56
CA GLN A 7 5.73 7.66 -15.14
C GLN A 7 7.13 7.81 -14.52
N ASP A 8 7.41 8.97 -13.94
CA ASP A 8 8.62 9.29 -13.19
C ASP A 8 8.51 9.00 -11.67
N PHE A 9 7.40 8.45 -11.19
CA PHE A 9 7.27 8.08 -9.78
C PHE A 9 8.36 7.06 -9.39
N PRO A 10 9.16 7.33 -8.33
CA PRO A 10 10.30 6.50 -8.01
C PRO A 10 9.89 5.08 -7.59
N ASP A 11 10.81 4.13 -7.75
CA ASP A 11 10.63 2.82 -7.14
C ASP A 11 10.54 2.95 -5.62
N THR A 12 9.72 2.11 -4.99
CA THR A 12 9.68 1.99 -3.53
C THR A 12 11.05 1.58 -3.02
N ILE A 13 11.50 2.25 -1.96
CA ILE A 13 12.67 1.82 -1.21
C ILE A 13 12.24 0.63 -0.35
N ILE A 14 12.53 -0.58 -0.85
CA ILE A 14 12.37 -1.83 -0.10
C ILE A 14 13.70 -2.08 0.62
N ASP A 15 13.72 -1.78 1.92
CA ASP A 15 14.94 -1.75 2.72
C ASP A 15 15.54 -3.16 2.90
N ARG A 16 14.68 -4.14 3.17
CA ARG A 16 15.09 -5.51 3.50
C ARG A 16 14.28 -6.58 2.75
N ALA A 17 14.79 -7.81 2.79
CA ALA A 17 14.09 -8.94 2.21
C ALA A 17 12.83 -9.27 3.02
N LEU A 18 11.86 -9.90 2.35
CA LEU A 18 10.51 -10.15 2.89
C LEU A 18 10.48 -10.83 4.26
N LYS A 19 11.46 -11.68 4.57
CA LYS A 19 11.50 -12.45 5.82
C LYS A 19 12.28 -11.76 6.94
N ASP A 20 13.04 -10.70 6.65
CA ASP A 20 14.03 -10.17 7.58
C ASP A 20 13.41 -9.55 8.83
N ALA A 21 12.26 -8.89 8.72
CA ALA A 21 11.58 -8.37 9.90
C ALA A 21 11.07 -9.50 10.80
N THR A 22 10.62 -10.62 10.22
CA THR A 22 10.00 -11.72 10.98
C THR A 22 10.99 -12.52 11.82
N THR A 23 12.29 -12.41 11.56
CA THR A 23 13.34 -13.05 12.36
C THR A 23 13.76 -12.22 13.57
N HIS A 24 13.31 -10.96 13.66
CA HIS A 24 13.67 -10.07 14.76
C HIS A 24 12.96 -10.48 16.07
N PRO A 25 13.65 -10.59 17.22
CA PRO A 25 13.04 -11.04 18.49
C PRO A 25 11.86 -10.19 18.95
N LEU A 26 11.84 -8.91 18.58
CA LEU A 26 10.77 -7.96 18.93
C LEU A 26 9.61 -7.93 17.94
N TYR A 27 9.68 -8.68 16.83
CA TYR A 27 8.70 -8.60 15.74
C TYR A 27 7.28 -8.90 16.21
N LEU A 28 7.08 -10.04 16.90
CA LEU A 28 5.74 -10.42 17.34
C LEU A 28 5.16 -9.42 18.35
N LYS A 29 5.99 -8.85 19.23
CA LYS A 29 5.53 -7.84 20.20
C LYS A 29 5.14 -6.54 19.48
N ALA A 30 5.99 -6.06 18.58
CA ALA A 30 5.72 -4.87 17.76
C ALA A 30 4.47 -5.01 16.88
N LYS A 31 4.28 -6.19 16.27
CA LYS A 31 3.11 -6.51 15.44
C LYS A 31 1.81 -6.53 16.24
N ASN A 32 1.90 -6.77 17.55
CA ASN A 32 0.79 -6.87 18.49
C ASN A 32 0.70 -5.68 19.47
N GLY A 33 1.11 -4.47 19.05
CA GLY A 33 0.83 -3.24 19.82
C GLY A 33 1.94 -2.75 20.74
N ASP A 34 3.01 -3.49 20.96
CA ASP A 34 4.07 -3.05 21.88
C ASP A 34 4.91 -1.92 21.25
N VAL A 35 4.67 -0.69 21.71
CA VAL A 35 5.31 0.53 21.20
C VAL A 35 6.83 0.46 21.32
N LYS A 36 7.34 0.02 22.47
CA LYS A 36 8.79 -0.06 22.74
C LYS A 36 9.48 -1.05 21.82
N SER A 37 8.89 -2.22 21.62
CA SER A 37 9.34 -3.24 20.68
C SER A 37 9.30 -2.75 19.24
N GLY A 38 8.24 -2.01 18.87
CA GLY A 38 8.13 -1.36 17.57
C GLY A 38 9.29 -0.42 17.30
N TYR A 39 9.56 0.51 18.21
CA TYR A 39 10.67 1.46 18.09
C TYR A 39 12.02 0.76 17.97
N PHE A 40 12.35 -0.18 18.85
CA PHE A 40 13.65 -0.87 18.80
C PHE A 40 13.80 -1.73 17.55
N LEU A 41 12.74 -2.44 17.12
CA LEU A 41 12.75 -3.17 15.86
C LEU A 41 13.01 -2.23 14.67
N ALA A 42 12.31 -1.10 14.60
CA ALA A 42 12.49 -0.14 13.52
C ALA A 42 13.91 0.45 13.54
N ARG A 43 14.42 0.82 14.73
CA ARG A 43 15.77 1.36 14.89
C ARG A 43 16.84 0.36 14.45
N ASP A 44 16.67 -0.91 14.77
CA ASP A 44 17.66 -1.95 14.45
C ASP A 44 17.59 -2.36 12.96
N LEU A 45 16.41 -2.22 12.33
CA LEU A 45 16.19 -2.67 10.96
C LEU A 45 16.26 -1.57 9.90
N VAL A 46 15.84 -0.33 10.15
CA VAL A 46 15.93 0.73 9.14
C VAL A 46 17.40 1.02 8.82
N THR A 47 17.79 0.91 7.55
CA THR A 47 19.21 1.06 7.18
C THR A 47 19.58 2.50 6.85
N GLN A 48 20.85 2.85 7.09
CA GLN A 48 21.39 4.14 6.66
C GLN A 48 21.30 4.33 5.14
N ARG A 49 21.44 3.25 4.37
CA ARG A 49 21.25 3.26 2.91
C ARG A 49 19.84 3.73 2.56
N ALA A 50 18.81 3.16 3.16
CA ALA A 50 17.43 3.56 2.89
C ALA A 50 17.16 5.02 3.27
N ILE A 51 17.69 5.48 4.41
CA ILE A 51 17.60 6.88 4.83
C ILE A 51 18.23 7.80 3.78
N GLN A 52 19.43 7.48 3.29
CA GLN A 52 20.12 8.27 2.26
C GLN A 52 19.34 8.29 0.94
N GLN A 53 18.79 7.15 0.51
CA GLN A 53 17.98 7.07 -0.70
C GLN A 53 16.69 7.90 -0.58
N LEU A 54 16.00 7.83 0.57
CA LEU A 54 14.83 8.67 0.82
C LEU A 54 15.21 10.15 0.82
N ASN A 55 16.29 10.52 1.50
CA ASN A 55 16.76 11.91 1.55
C ASN A 55 17.00 12.48 0.15
N GLN A 56 17.68 11.72 -0.72
CA GLN A 56 17.92 12.13 -2.11
C GLN A 56 16.64 12.41 -2.91
N LEU A 57 15.55 11.68 -2.64
CA LEU A 57 14.27 11.88 -3.34
C LEU A 57 13.53 13.14 -2.87
N VAL A 58 13.80 13.62 -1.65
CA VAL A 58 12.95 14.61 -0.98
C VAL A 58 13.69 15.87 -0.52
N ILE A 59 15.01 15.93 -0.68
CA ILE A 59 15.85 17.03 -0.16
C ILE A 59 15.38 18.43 -0.62
N ASP A 60 14.91 18.54 -1.86
CA ASP A 60 14.44 19.80 -2.45
C ASP A 60 12.92 20.02 -2.28
N LYS A 61 12.22 19.14 -1.55
CA LYS A 61 10.76 19.13 -1.41
C LYS A 61 10.34 19.75 -0.08
N LYS A 62 9.97 21.03 -0.14
CA LYS A 62 9.37 21.74 1.00
C LYS A 62 7.97 21.18 1.32
N LYS A 63 7.49 21.38 2.56
CA LYS A 63 6.16 20.90 3.00
C LYS A 63 5.98 19.38 2.82
N THR A 64 7.00 18.61 3.16
CA THR A 64 6.94 17.15 3.11
C THR A 64 6.54 16.59 4.47
N VAL A 65 5.70 15.56 4.49
CA VAL A 65 5.33 14.78 5.68
C VAL A 65 5.50 13.28 5.41
N ILE A 66 5.80 12.50 6.46
CA ILE A 66 5.79 11.04 6.42
C ILE A 66 4.39 10.55 6.83
N VAL A 67 3.79 9.68 6.03
CA VAL A 67 2.47 9.11 6.28
C VAL A 67 2.58 7.58 6.42
N PRO A 68 2.63 7.05 7.66
CA PRO A 68 2.66 5.61 7.87
C PRO A 68 1.28 4.98 7.64
N VAL A 69 1.24 3.83 6.97
CA VAL A 69 0.07 2.95 6.96
C VAL A 69 -0.12 2.42 8.38
N HIS A 70 -1.02 3.04 9.12
CA HIS A 70 -1.48 2.54 10.39
C HIS A 70 -3.02 2.47 10.37
N ALA A 71 -3.58 1.67 11.26
CA ALA A 71 -5.01 1.44 11.32
C ALA A 71 -5.56 2.01 12.62
N LEU A 72 -6.87 2.24 12.65
CA LEU A 72 -7.57 2.41 13.92
C LEU A 72 -7.29 1.22 14.85
N GLU A 73 -7.16 1.45 16.15
CA GLU A 73 -6.84 0.38 17.12
C GLU A 73 -7.83 -0.79 17.08
N THR A 74 -9.11 -0.49 16.83
CA THR A 74 -10.19 -1.48 16.64
C THR A 74 -9.99 -2.36 15.39
N ILE A 75 -9.15 -1.93 14.44
CA ILE A 75 -8.87 -2.60 13.18
C ILE A 75 -7.55 -3.37 13.24
N SER A 76 -6.48 -2.73 13.73
CA SER A 76 -5.16 -3.35 13.87
C SER A 76 -4.26 -2.52 14.80
N ILE A 77 -3.50 -3.22 15.65
CA ILE A 77 -2.53 -2.64 16.59
C ILE A 77 -1.07 -2.79 16.12
N ASN A 78 -0.83 -3.01 14.83
CA ASN A 78 0.53 -3.13 14.30
C ASN A 78 1.31 -1.80 14.44
N MET A 79 2.32 -1.76 15.32
CA MET A 79 3.12 -0.57 15.60
C MET A 79 4.29 -0.36 14.63
N ILE A 80 4.61 -1.33 13.78
CA ILE A 80 5.83 -1.32 12.95
C ILE A 80 5.86 -0.12 11.99
N PRO A 81 4.80 0.18 11.20
CA PRO A 81 4.81 1.35 10.30
C PRO A 81 5.02 2.67 11.04
N LEU A 82 4.34 2.87 12.18
CA LEU A 82 4.51 4.08 12.96
C LEU A 82 5.93 4.19 13.52
N ALA A 83 6.50 3.10 14.04
CA ALA A 83 7.88 3.09 14.54
C ALA A 83 8.92 3.39 13.44
N ILE A 84 8.74 2.85 12.23
CA ILE A 84 9.57 3.20 11.07
C ILE A 84 9.50 4.71 10.80
N SER A 85 8.31 5.29 10.81
CA SER A 85 8.15 6.73 10.56
C SER A 85 8.86 7.60 11.61
N GLN A 86 8.92 7.15 12.87
CA GLN A 86 9.66 7.83 13.93
C GLN A 86 11.17 7.83 13.67
N VAL A 87 11.73 6.68 13.27
CA VAL A 87 13.15 6.57 12.93
C VAL A 87 13.48 7.45 11.72
N LEU A 88 12.70 7.36 10.64
CA LEU A 88 12.91 8.17 9.44
C LEU A 88 12.76 9.66 9.73
N SER A 89 11.74 10.06 10.51
CA SER A 89 11.52 11.45 10.91
C SER A 89 12.71 12.02 11.67
N ALA A 90 13.24 11.28 12.64
CA ALA A 90 14.41 11.69 13.41
C ALA A 90 15.67 11.89 12.55
N HIS A 91 15.85 11.07 11.50
CA HIS A 91 17.00 11.17 10.60
C HIS A 91 16.85 12.21 9.49
N LEU A 92 15.63 12.43 8.99
CA LEU A 92 15.36 13.32 7.85
C LEU A 92 14.89 14.72 8.27
N GLY A 93 14.50 14.92 9.53
CA GLY A 93 13.89 16.16 10.00
C GLY A 93 12.49 16.41 9.40
N ILE A 94 11.83 15.36 8.91
CA ILE A 94 10.52 15.44 8.25
C ILE A 94 9.42 15.06 9.26
N PRO A 95 8.38 15.89 9.45
CA PRO A 95 7.29 15.59 10.39
C PRO A 95 6.44 14.40 9.94
N ILE A 96 5.77 13.76 10.90
CA ILE A 96 4.88 12.61 10.66
C ILE A 96 3.43 13.09 10.69
N CYS A 97 2.63 12.68 9.71
CA CYS A 97 1.18 12.85 9.69
C CYS A 97 0.53 11.53 10.15
N THR A 98 -0.15 11.56 11.29
CA THR A 98 -0.86 10.41 11.87
C THR A 98 -2.38 10.52 11.76
N ASP A 99 -2.88 11.61 11.17
CA ASP A 99 -4.32 11.83 11.02
C ASP A 99 -4.97 10.85 10.03
N ILE A 100 -4.17 10.29 9.11
CA ILE A 100 -4.65 9.34 8.11
C ILE A 100 -4.58 7.90 8.66
N VAL A 101 -5.75 7.32 8.88
CA VAL A 101 -5.91 5.96 9.41
C VAL A 101 -6.56 5.03 8.40
N GLN A 102 -6.10 3.78 8.33
CA GLN A 102 -6.81 2.71 7.64
C GLN A 102 -8.09 2.37 8.42
N SER A 103 -9.24 2.52 7.77
CA SER A 103 -10.58 2.38 8.38
C SER A 103 -11.27 1.06 8.09
N THR A 104 -10.68 0.20 7.26
CA THR A 104 -11.22 -1.13 6.94
C THR A 104 -10.27 -2.23 7.41
N LYS A 105 -10.82 -3.21 8.14
CA LYS A 105 -10.11 -4.47 8.41
C LYS A 105 -10.07 -5.28 7.13
N VAL A 106 -8.92 -5.26 6.47
CA VAL A 106 -8.63 -6.18 5.38
C VAL A 106 -7.63 -7.18 5.95
N SER A 107 -8.13 -8.26 6.55
CA SER A 107 -7.29 -9.36 7.01
C SER A 107 -6.62 -9.98 5.79
N ARG A 108 -5.39 -9.58 5.47
CA ARG A 108 -4.64 -10.04 4.29
C ARG A 108 -3.63 -11.15 4.61
N THR A 109 -3.40 -11.41 5.89
CA THR A 109 -2.62 -12.55 6.37
C THR A 109 -3.21 -13.82 5.75
N SER A 110 -2.34 -14.64 5.14
CA SER A 110 -2.66 -15.87 4.40
C SER A 110 -3.58 -15.77 3.17
N LYS A 111 -3.96 -14.57 2.71
CA LYS A 111 -4.83 -14.42 1.53
C LYS A 111 -4.07 -14.28 0.21
N ASP A 112 -4.63 -14.89 -0.83
CA ASP A 112 -4.09 -14.95 -2.19
C ASP A 112 -4.04 -13.57 -2.89
N GLY A 113 -3.34 -13.51 -4.02
CA GLY A 113 -3.17 -12.25 -4.78
C GLY A 113 -4.50 -11.70 -5.31
N TRP A 114 -5.47 -12.55 -5.62
CA TRP A 114 -6.79 -12.13 -6.12
C TRP A 114 -7.57 -11.37 -5.06
N TYR A 115 -7.55 -11.87 -3.83
CA TYR A 115 -8.21 -11.19 -2.72
C TYR A 115 -7.64 -9.80 -2.49
N ARG A 116 -6.33 -9.62 -2.65
CA ARG A 116 -5.65 -8.34 -2.46
C ARG A 116 -6.00 -7.32 -3.54
N VAL A 117 -6.09 -7.76 -4.80
CA VAL A 117 -6.56 -6.93 -5.92
C VAL A 117 -8.04 -6.55 -5.74
N ALA A 118 -8.87 -7.52 -5.35
CA ALA A 118 -10.30 -7.29 -5.18
C ALA A 118 -10.63 -6.38 -3.99
N ASN A 119 -9.84 -6.45 -2.91
CA ASN A 119 -10.12 -5.74 -1.67
C ASN A 119 -9.03 -4.70 -1.35
N SER A 120 -9.21 -3.50 -1.89
CA SER A 120 -8.42 -2.31 -1.53
C SER A 120 -8.73 -1.84 -0.10
N PRO A 121 -7.73 -1.38 0.67
CA PRO A 121 -7.98 -0.75 1.95
C PRO A 121 -8.62 0.62 1.74
N ARG A 122 -9.39 1.08 2.72
CA ARG A 122 -9.92 2.46 2.75
C ARG A 122 -9.26 3.24 3.88
N PHE A 123 -9.01 4.51 3.61
CA PHE A 123 -8.43 5.46 4.55
C PHE A 123 -9.47 6.53 4.92
N LYS A 124 -9.28 7.15 6.09
CA LYS A 124 -10.04 8.29 6.61
C LYS A 124 -9.07 9.25 7.28
N GLY A 125 -9.52 10.48 7.54
CA GLY A 125 -8.72 11.56 8.09
C GLY A 125 -8.36 12.60 7.04
N ASP A 126 -7.59 13.60 7.45
CA ASP A 126 -7.33 14.78 6.64
C ASP A 126 -5.85 14.82 6.20
N PHE A 127 -5.62 15.27 4.97
CA PHE A 127 -4.29 15.58 4.46
C PHE A 127 -4.22 17.06 4.05
N PRO A 128 -3.17 17.79 4.45
CA PRO A 128 -3.05 19.19 4.08
C PRO A 128 -2.76 19.36 2.58
N ALA A 129 -3.63 20.09 1.88
CA ALA A 129 -3.47 20.37 0.45
C ALA A 129 -2.15 21.13 0.17
N GLY A 130 -1.51 20.80 -0.96
CA GLY A 130 -0.22 21.38 -1.37
C GLY A 130 1.00 20.87 -0.61
N TYR A 131 0.84 19.85 0.24
CA TYR A 131 1.95 19.14 0.88
C TYR A 131 2.38 17.92 0.05
N HIS A 132 3.64 17.56 0.21
CA HIS A 132 4.18 16.31 -0.31
C HIS A 132 4.14 15.21 0.75
N ALA A 133 3.98 13.96 0.32
CA ALA A 133 3.95 12.81 1.19
C ALA A 133 5.01 11.77 0.84
N ILE A 134 5.69 11.28 1.87
CA ILE A 134 6.41 10.00 1.87
C ILE A 134 5.46 8.98 2.49
N ILE A 135 4.93 8.05 1.70
CA ILE A 135 4.06 7.00 2.23
C ILE A 135 4.89 5.76 2.61
N LEU A 136 4.51 5.08 3.68
CA LEU A 136 5.25 3.87 4.07
C LEU A 136 4.39 2.78 4.72
N ASP A 137 4.86 1.54 4.60
CA ASP A 137 4.26 0.36 5.22
C ASP A 137 5.36 -0.55 5.80
N ASP A 138 5.00 -1.54 6.61
CA ASP A 138 5.97 -2.51 7.10
C ASP A 138 6.39 -3.49 6.00
N THR A 139 5.48 -3.86 5.11
CA THR A 139 5.74 -4.84 4.05
C THR A 139 5.04 -4.48 2.74
N GLN A 140 5.83 -4.32 1.66
CA GLN A 140 5.31 -4.25 0.30
C GLN A 140 5.23 -5.63 -0.35
N THR A 141 4.04 -5.98 -0.84
CA THR A 141 3.81 -7.17 -1.68
C THR A 141 3.39 -6.76 -3.09
N GLN A 142 2.10 -6.65 -3.36
CA GLN A 142 1.59 -6.13 -4.64
C GLN A 142 1.46 -4.59 -4.62
N GLY A 143 1.58 -3.94 -3.46
CA GLY A 143 1.56 -2.47 -3.37
C GLY A 143 0.17 -1.83 -3.32
N GLY A 144 -0.92 -2.62 -3.34
CA GLY A 144 -2.28 -2.09 -3.32
C GLY A 144 -2.63 -1.24 -2.09
N THR A 145 -1.97 -1.45 -0.94
CA THR A 145 -2.13 -0.56 0.24
C THR A 145 -1.59 0.84 -0.05
N LEU A 146 -0.34 0.92 -0.50
CA LEU A 146 0.33 2.18 -0.81
C LEU A 146 -0.35 2.90 -1.98
N ALA A 147 -0.85 2.16 -2.97
CA ALA A 147 -1.66 2.71 -4.07
C ALA A 147 -2.95 3.38 -3.56
N ALA A 148 -3.63 2.75 -2.60
CA ALA A 148 -4.85 3.29 -2.01
C ALA A 148 -4.57 4.51 -1.12
N LEU A 149 -3.48 4.49 -0.34
CA LEU A 149 -3.05 5.62 0.47
C LEU A 149 -2.65 6.81 -0.42
N LYS A 150 -1.89 6.56 -1.49
CA LYS A 150 -1.56 7.58 -2.49
C LYS A 150 -2.80 8.24 -3.07
N GLY A 151 -3.76 7.43 -3.53
CA GLY A 151 -5.01 7.98 -4.04
C GLY A 151 -5.72 8.85 -3.01
N PHE A 152 -5.83 8.38 -1.77
CA PHE A 152 -6.48 9.12 -0.69
C PHE A 152 -5.84 10.49 -0.44
N ILE A 153 -4.50 10.57 -0.42
CA ILE A 153 -3.74 11.82 -0.25
C ILE A 153 -3.95 12.75 -1.45
N GLU A 154 -3.86 12.23 -2.67
CA GLU A 154 -3.94 13.04 -3.88
C GLU A 154 -5.33 13.59 -4.15
N TYR A 155 -6.40 12.87 -3.77
CA TYR A 155 -7.76 13.42 -3.82
C TYR A 155 -7.99 14.60 -2.87
N GLN A 156 -7.12 14.78 -1.86
CA GLN A 156 -7.14 15.92 -0.95
C GLN A 156 -6.18 17.05 -1.38
N GLY A 157 -5.63 16.98 -2.60
CA GLY A 157 -4.69 17.98 -3.11
C GLY A 157 -3.26 17.83 -2.60
N GLY A 158 -2.91 16.68 -2.01
CA GLY A 158 -1.53 16.32 -1.72
C GLY A 158 -0.80 15.70 -2.92
N GLU A 159 0.51 15.51 -2.81
CA GLU A 159 1.30 14.77 -3.80
C GLU A 159 2.17 13.72 -3.12
N VAL A 160 2.01 12.44 -3.48
CA VAL A 160 2.95 11.42 -3.01
C VAL A 160 4.20 11.44 -3.89
N ILE A 161 5.35 11.69 -3.27
CA ILE A 161 6.63 11.86 -3.96
C ILE A 161 7.60 10.68 -3.75
N ALA A 162 7.39 9.89 -2.71
CA ALA A 162 8.22 8.73 -2.40
C ALA A 162 7.42 7.66 -1.66
N SER A 163 7.91 6.42 -1.73
CA SER A 163 7.37 5.31 -0.95
C SER A 163 8.48 4.48 -0.31
N TYR A 164 8.23 3.98 0.89
CA TYR A 164 9.13 3.12 1.64
C TYR A 164 8.39 1.86 2.14
N ALA A 165 9.10 0.74 2.16
CA ALA A 165 8.67 -0.43 2.89
C ALA A 165 9.86 -1.08 3.59
N LEU A 166 9.70 -1.44 4.86
CA LEU A 166 10.77 -2.09 5.61
C LEU A 166 11.15 -3.42 4.98
N THR A 167 10.16 -4.23 4.60
CA THR A 167 10.39 -5.48 3.90
C THR A 167 9.59 -5.60 2.61
N GLY A 168 10.05 -6.44 1.72
CA GLY A 168 9.35 -6.73 0.48
C GLY A 168 10.17 -7.64 -0.43
N LYS A 169 9.64 -7.91 -1.62
CA LYS A 169 10.42 -8.58 -2.66
C LYS A 169 11.08 -7.52 -3.52
N GLN A 170 12.39 -7.58 -3.73
CA GLN A 170 13.12 -6.54 -4.47
C GLN A 170 12.60 -6.33 -5.90
N TYR A 171 12.13 -7.39 -6.57
CA TYR A 171 11.48 -7.26 -7.87
C TYR A 171 10.16 -6.49 -7.83
N SER A 172 9.53 -6.39 -6.66
CA SER A 172 8.24 -5.71 -6.44
C SER A 172 8.34 -4.23 -6.10
N LYS A 173 9.55 -3.64 -6.17
CA LYS A 173 9.79 -2.23 -5.84
C LYS A 173 9.03 -1.24 -6.71
N GLN A 174 8.77 -1.58 -7.97
CA GLN A 174 8.04 -0.71 -8.88
C GLN A 174 6.54 -0.74 -8.56
N LEU A 175 6.01 0.34 -7.99
CA LEU A 175 4.57 0.56 -7.84
C LEU A 175 3.94 1.08 -9.12
N ARG A 176 4.60 2.05 -9.78
CA ARG A 176 4.08 2.69 -10.98
C ARG A 176 3.77 1.66 -12.06
N LEU A 177 2.55 1.72 -12.59
CA LEU A 177 2.17 0.88 -13.72
C LEU A 177 2.82 1.42 -15.00
N SER A 178 3.59 0.56 -15.67
CA SER A 178 4.23 0.92 -16.93
C SER A 178 3.20 1.00 -18.07
N THR A 179 3.43 1.91 -19.03
CA THR A 179 2.58 2.03 -20.22
C THR A 179 2.49 0.72 -21.00
N ASN A 180 3.59 -0.04 -21.08
CA ASN A 180 3.61 -1.33 -21.76
C ASN A 180 2.71 -2.36 -21.05
N THR A 181 2.82 -2.48 -19.72
CA THR A 181 1.99 -3.41 -18.95
C THR A 181 0.51 -3.01 -18.99
N LEU A 182 0.19 -1.71 -18.93
CA LEU A 182 -1.18 -1.23 -19.09
C LEU A 182 -1.74 -1.56 -20.48
N LYS A 183 -0.95 -1.33 -21.53
CA LYS A 183 -1.33 -1.67 -22.92
C LYS A 183 -1.64 -3.15 -23.03
N THR A 184 -0.73 -4.02 -22.59
CA THR A 184 -0.94 -5.48 -22.63
C THR A 184 -2.14 -5.90 -21.78
N LEU A 185 -2.35 -5.28 -20.61
CA LEU A 185 -3.52 -5.55 -19.78
C LEU A 185 -4.83 -5.23 -20.52
N ARG A 186 -4.89 -4.09 -21.23
CA ARG A 186 -6.06 -3.70 -22.03
C ARG A 186 -6.24 -4.55 -23.28
N GLU A 187 -5.18 -4.98 -23.93
CA GLU A 187 -5.26 -5.91 -25.07
C GLU A 187 -5.87 -7.26 -24.66
N ASN A 188 -5.53 -7.77 -23.47
CA ASN A 188 -6.00 -9.07 -23.00
C ASN A 188 -7.33 -9.01 -22.22
N TYR A 189 -7.59 -7.92 -21.51
CA TYR A 189 -8.69 -7.81 -20.54
C TYR A 189 -9.48 -6.50 -20.67
N GLY A 190 -9.31 -5.72 -21.74
CA GLY A 190 -9.95 -4.40 -21.91
C GLY A 190 -11.47 -4.43 -21.84
N THR A 191 -12.10 -5.53 -22.23
CA THR A 191 -13.56 -5.76 -22.08
C THR A 191 -14.03 -5.73 -20.63
N LEU A 192 -13.13 -5.88 -19.65
CA LEU A 192 -13.44 -5.80 -18.22
C LEU A 192 -13.28 -4.39 -17.64
N GLU A 193 -12.67 -3.43 -18.36
CA GLU A 193 -12.26 -2.17 -17.76
C GLU A 193 -13.47 -1.33 -17.31
N GLU A 194 -14.57 -1.32 -18.08
CA GLU A 194 -15.82 -0.65 -17.69
C GLU A 194 -16.40 -1.25 -16.41
N TRP A 195 -16.57 -2.58 -16.35
CA TRP A 195 -16.99 -3.27 -15.12
C TRP A 195 -16.04 -2.99 -13.95
N PHE A 196 -14.73 -2.96 -14.20
CA PHE A 196 -13.74 -2.68 -13.17
C PHE A 196 -13.88 -1.26 -12.62
N ILE A 197 -14.15 -0.27 -13.48
CA ILE A 197 -14.45 1.11 -13.09
C ILE A 197 -15.71 1.16 -12.23
N GLU A 198 -16.80 0.51 -12.66
CA GLU A 198 -18.06 0.46 -11.90
C GLU A 198 -17.86 -0.15 -10.50
N GLN A 199 -17.10 -1.24 -10.39
CA GLN A 199 -16.90 -1.93 -9.11
C GLN A 199 -15.88 -1.24 -8.20
N LYS A 200 -14.80 -0.67 -8.76
CA LYS A 200 -13.68 -0.14 -7.97
C LYS A 200 -13.64 1.38 -7.87
N GLY A 201 -14.34 2.09 -8.75
CA GLY A 201 -14.30 3.55 -8.89
C GLY A 201 -13.02 4.09 -9.53
N TYR A 202 -12.25 3.24 -10.21
CA TYR A 202 -11.04 3.63 -10.96
C TYR A 202 -10.72 2.61 -12.06
N SER A 203 -10.00 3.05 -13.10
CA SER A 203 -9.64 2.22 -14.26
C SER A 203 -8.38 1.39 -14.02
N PHE A 204 -8.01 0.55 -14.98
CA PHE A 204 -6.77 -0.25 -14.90
C PHE A 204 -5.51 0.60 -14.76
N ALA A 205 -5.55 1.87 -15.21
CA ALA A 205 -4.43 2.79 -15.10
C ALA A 205 -4.03 3.13 -13.64
N CYS A 206 -4.89 2.84 -12.66
CA CYS A 206 -4.63 3.07 -11.24
C CYS A 206 -4.18 1.80 -10.48
N LEU A 207 -4.02 0.66 -11.18
CA LEU A 207 -3.39 -0.53 -10.61
C LEU A 207 -1.91 -0.28 -10.35
N THR A 208 -1.30 -1.07 -9.46
CA THR A 208 0.16 -1.16 -9.42
C THR A 208 0.67 -2.07 -10.55
N GLU A 209 1.95 -1.96 -10.87
CA GLU A 209 2.64 -2.88 -11.79
C GLU A 209 2.39 -4.34 -11.43
N TRP A 210 2.47 -4.68 -10.14
CA TRP A 210 2.38 -6.06 -9.68
C TRP A 210 0.96 -6.59 -9.53
N GLU A 211 -0.03 -5.73 -9.37
CA GLU A 211 -1.44 -6.13 -9.53
C GLU A 211 -1.75 -6.42 -11.01
N ALA A 212 -1.30 -5.55 -11.93
CA ALA A 212 -1.51 -5.74 -13.37
C ALA A 212 -0.78 -6.99 -13.90
N ARG A 213 0.49 -7.18 -13.54
CA ARG A 213 1.26 -8.39 -13.86
C ARG A 213 0.63 -9.64 -13.28
N PHE A 214 0.08 -9.56 -12.06
CA PHE A 214 -0.59 -10.69 -11.44
C PHE A 214 -1.82 -11.12 -12.25
N ILE A 215 -2.65 -10.17 -12.70
CA ILE A 215 -3.79 -10.46 -13.58
C ILE A 215 -3.33 -11.07 -14.91
N LEU A 216 -2.34 -10.45 -15.57
CA LEU A 216 -1.77 -10.93 -16.83
C LEU A 216 -1.22 -12.37 -16.72
N ASN A 217 -0.42 -12.62 -15.68
CA ASN A 217 0.21 -13.93 -15.45
C ASN A 217 -0.79 -15.03 -15.08
N SER A 218 -2.04 -14.68 -14.75
CA SER A 218 -3.07 -15.69 -14.51
C SER A 218 -3.42 -16.50 -15.75
N ARG A 219 -3.23 -15.92 -16.95
CA ARG A 219 -3.58 -16.51 -18.25
C ARG A 219 -5.03 -17.03 -18.31
N ARG A 220 -5.92 -16.43 -17.52
CA ARG A 220 -7.34 -16.76 -17.47
C ARG A 220 -8.10 -15.97 -18.53
N THR A 221 -9.28 -16.45 -18.90
CA THR A 221 -10.20 -15.67 -19.74
C THR A 221 -10.69 -14.43 -18.99
N PRO A 222 -11.10 -13.37 -19.69
CA PRO A 222 -11.70 -12.19 -19.06
C PRO A 222 -12.84 -12.53 -18.09
N ASP A 223 -13.76 -13.40 -18.48
CA ASP A 223 -14.88 -13.80 -17.61
C ASP A 223 -14.41 -14.52 -16.34
N ALA A 224 -13.40 -15.38 -16.44
CA ALA A 224 -12.84 -16.05 -15.26
C ALA A 224 -12.18 -15.05 -14.30
N VAL A 225 -11.47 -14.04 -14.82
CA VAL A 225 -10.89 -12.97 -13.99
C VAL A 225 -12.00 -12.15 -13.32
N ARG A 226 -13.04 -11.76 -14.07
CA ARG A 226 -14.20 -11.04 -13.54
C ARG A 226 -14.86 -11.80 -12.39
N ASN A 227 -15.16 -13.08 -12.60
CA ASN A 227 -15.82 -13.93 -11.62
C ASN A 227 -15.00 -14.08 -10.34
N ILE A 228 -13.68 -14.31 -10.46
CA ILE A 228 -12.79 -14.41 -9.30
C ILE A 228 -12.75 -13.08 -8.53
N LEU A 229 -12.59 -11.95 -9.23
CA LEU A 229 -12.55 -10.64 -8.57
C LEU A 229 -13.87 -10.32 -7.85
N PHE A 230 -15.01 -10.68 -8.45
CA PHE A 230 -16.32 -10.53 -7.85
C PHE A 230 -16.48 -11.39 -6.59
N GLU A 231 -16.16 -12.69 -6.68
CA GLU A 231 -16.20 -13.63 -5.55
C GLU A 231 -15.34 -13.13 -4.38
N LYS A 232 -14.09 -12.74 -4.65
CA LYS A 232 -13.18 -12.24 -3.61
C LYS A 232 -13.64 -10.93 -3.01
N GLU A 233 -14.26 -10.06 -3.79
CA GLU A 233 -14.84 -8.83 -3.28
C GLU A 233 -16.03 -9.09 -2.36
N LEU A 234 -16.96 -9.98 -2.77
CA LEU A 234 -18.12 -10.37 -1.96
C LEU A 234 -17.66 -10.95 -0.62
N LYS A 235 -16.70 -11.88 -0.65
CA LYS A 235 -16.09 -12.44 0.57
C LYS A 235 -15.52 -11.34 1.48
N GLY A 236 -14.82 -10.37 0.91
CA GLY A 236 -14.29 -9.27 1.70
C GLY A 236 -15.36 -8.31 2.24
N ARG A 237 -16.51 -8.16 1.57
CA ARG A 237 -17.65 -7.38 2.08
C ARG A 237 -18.28 -8.06 3.30
N ILE A 238 -18.50 -9.38 3.22
CA ILE A 238 -19.03 -10.19 4.31
C ILE A 238 -18.11 -10.11 5.54
N GLU A 239 -16.80 -10.29 5.37
CA GLU A 239 -15.86 -10.22 6.50
C GLU A 239 -15.79 -8.84 7.18
N ARG A 240 -16.12 -7.76 6.45
CA ARG A 240 -16.17 -6.39 7.00
C ARG A 240 -17.49 -6.12 7.71
N ASN A 241 -18.56 -6.82 7.36
CA ASN A 241 -19.89 -6.68 7.94
C ASN A 241 -20.60 -8.05 7.95
N PRO A 242 -20.42 -8.85 9.02
CA PRO A 242 -20.95 -10.22 9.11
C PRO A 242 -22.47 -10.32 8.94
N LYS A 243 -23.20 -9.22 9.19
CA LYS A 243 -24.66 -9.16 9.00
C LYS A 243 -25.11 -9.26 7.52
N LEU A 244 -24.19 -9.29 6.56
CA LEU A 244 -24.48 -9.50 5.14
C LEU A 244 -24.65 -10.98 4.74
N GLU A 245 -24.39 -11.94 5.64
CA GLU A 245 -24.62 -13.38 5.38
C GLU A 245 -26.11 -13.74 5.26
N GLU A 246 -27.03 -12.91 5.76
CA GLU A 246 -28.48 -13.20 5.78
C GLU A 246 -29.22 -12.81 4.48
N LEU A 247 -28.51 -12.30 3.45
CA LEU A 247 -29.12 -11.76 2.22
C LEU A 247 -28.58 -12.40 0.91
N THR A 248 -27.80 -13.47 1.01
CA THR A 248 -27.27 -14.26 -0.12
C THR A 248 -27.68 -15.71 -0.03
#